data_AF-A0A848IUT5-F1
#
_entry.id   AF-A0A848IUT5-F1
#
_cell.length_a   1.000
_cell.length_b   1.000
_cell.length_c   1.000
_cell.angle_alpha   90.00
_cell.angle_beta   90.00
_cell.angle_gamma   90.00
#
_symmetry.space_group_name_H-M   'P 1'
#
loop_
_entity.id
_entity.type
_entity.pdbx_description
1 polymer ?
#
loop_
_entity_poly.entity_id
_entity_poly.type
_entity_poly.pdbx_seq_one_letter_code
_entity_poly.pdbx_strand_id
1 'polypeptide(L)'
;MKNNYGNYVDYEFILSRKAGNSLYLCSYLAKYEIAPVRYTFIFYKPESDFKLLSISLDTDTNRELLNSSDLVVSQETYNPK
;
A
#
# COMPACT_ATOMS: atom_id res chain seq x y z
N MET A 1 -14.70 -16.88 1.74
CA MET A 1 -13.25 -17.06 1.94
C MET A 1 -12.94 -16.65 3.37
N LYS A 2 -12.45 -17.55 4.22
CA LYS A 2 -12.08 -17.20 5.61
C LYS A 2 -10.78 -16.39 5.58
N ASN A 3 -10.74 -15.26 6.28
CA ASN A 3 -9.53 -14.49 6.54
C ASN A 3 -9.14 -14.66 8.03
N ASN A 4 -7.91 -14.32 8.40
CA ASN A 4 -7.43 -14.40 9.78
C ASN A 4 -7.47 -13.04 10.49
N TYR A 5 -8.18 -12.06 9.93
CA TYR A 5 -8.21 -10.68 10.39
C TYR A 5 -9.52 -10.32 11.10
N GLY A 6 -10.49 -11.23 11.11
CA GLY A 6 -11.81 -11.02 11.71
C GLY A 6 -12.80 -10.42 10.71
N ASN A 7 -13.91 -9.89 11.22
CA ASN A 7 -14.90 -9.25 10.36
C ASN A 7 -14.36 -7.93 9.82
N TYR A 8 -14.77 -7.59 8.59
CA TYR A 8 -14.53 -6.28 8.01
C TYR A 8 -15.31 -5.23 8.79
N VAL A 9 -14.65 -4.12 9.12
CA VAL A 9 -15.22 -3.02 9.90
C VAL A 9 -15.45 -1.81 9.00
N ASP A 10 -14.40 -1.31 8.34
CA ASP A 10 -14.43 -0.10 7.53
C ASP A 10 -13.19 -0.01 6.62
N TYR A 11 -13.07 1.02 5.78
CA TYR A 11 -11.85 1.31 5.03
C TYR A 11 -11.47 2.80 5.09
N GLU A 12 -10.18 3.08 4.93
CA GLU A 12 -9.65 4.44 4.82
C GLU A 12 -8.82 4.58 3.56
N PHE A 13 -8.94 5.73 2.90
CA PHE A 13 -8.02 6.09 1.83
C PHE A 13 -6.66 6.48 2.43
N ILE A 14 -5.58 5.89 1.92
CA ILE A 14 -4.23 6.24 2.36
C ILE A 14 -3.61 7.26 1.41
N LEU A 15 -3.46 6.87 0.14
CA LEU A 15 -2.83 7.73 -0.86
C LEU A 15 -3.22 7.36 -2.27
N SER A 16 -2.94 8.28 -3.18
CA SER A 16 -2.88 7.96 -4.60
C SER A 16 -1.75 8.74 -5.27
N ARG A 17 -1.15 8.13 -6.29
CA ARG A 17 -0.12 8.76 -7.11
C ARG A 17 -0.36 8.46 -8.59
N LYS A 18 -0.05 9.43 -9.43
CA LYS A 18 -0.01 9.27 -10.89
C LYS A 18 1.44 9.30 -11.34
N ALA A 19 1.82 8.37 -12.21
CA ALA A 19 3.05 8.45 -12.98
C ALA A 19 2.65 8.69 -14.44
N GLY A 20 2.59 9.97 -14.83
CA GLY A 20 2.02 10.40 -16.10
C GLY A 20 0.50 10.20 -16.18
N ASN A 21 -0.03 10.12 -17.40
CA ASN A 21 -1.48 10.05 -17.67
C ASN A 21 -2.05 8.63 -17.76
N SER A 22 -1.17 7.63 -17.75
CA SER A 22 -1.52 6.24 -18.03
C SER A 22 -1.26 5.28 -16.88
N LEU A 23 -0.53 5.67 -15.84
CA LEU A 23 -0.28 4.83 -14.67
C LEU A 23 -0.80 5.52 -13.41
N TYR A 24 -1.70 4.84 -12.70
CA TYR A 24 -2.32 5.34 -11.48
C TYR A 24 -2.23 4.29 -10.38
N LEU A 25 -1.74 4.69 -9.21
CA LEU A 25 -1.70 3.90 -8.01
C LEU A 25 -2.67 4.51 -6.98
N CYS A 26 -3.46 3.69 -6.31
CA CYS A 26 -4.17 4.08 -5.10
C CYS A 26 -4.05 3.00 -4.02
N SER A 27 -4.07 3.43 -2.76
CA SER A 27 -3.90 2.57 -1.60
C SER A 27 -4.99 2.87 -0.57
N TYR A 28 -5.53 1.81 0.03
CA TYR A 28 -6.56 1.87 1.07
C TYR A 28 -6.16 0.97 2.25
N LEU A 29 -6.51 1.39 3.46
CA LEU A 29 -6.42 0.57 4.66
C LEU A 29 -7.79 -0.04 4.94
N ALA A 30 -7.94 -1.35 4.71
CA ALA A 30 -9.12 -2.06 5.15
C ALA A 30 -8.97 -2.43 6.63
N LYS A 31 -9.90 -1.96 7.46
CA LYS A 31 -9.96 -2.24 8.89
C LYS A 31 -10.73 -3.54 9.11
N TYR A 32 -10.10 -4.46 9.82
CA TYR A 32 -10.74 -5.64 10.37
C TYR A 32 -10.58 -5.64 11.89
N GLU A 33 -11.36 -6.47 12.58
CA GLU A 33 -11.37 -6.55 14.05
C GLU A 33 -10.00 -6.90 14.66
N ILE A 34 -9.19 -7.73 14.00
CA ILE A 34 -7.91 -8.23 14.52
C ILE A 34 -6.72 -7.41 14.00
N ALA A 35 -6.68 -7.15 12.69
CA ALA A 35 -5.57 -6.39 12.08
C ALA A 35 -6.01 -5.70 10.79
N PRO A 36 -5.49 -4.50 10.49
CA PRO A 36 -5.74 -3.86 9.21
C PRO A 36 -4.95 -4.57 8.09
N VAL A 37 -5.50 -4.50 6.89
CA VAL A 37 -4.84 -4.96 5.67
C VAL A 37 -4.81 -3.82 4.69
N ARG A 38 -3.63 -3.50 4.18
CA ARG A 38 -3.48 -2.51 3.14
C ARG A 38 -3.68 -3.15 1.77
N TYR A 39 -4.52 -2.51 0.97
CA TYR A 39 -4.75 -2.86 -0.42
C TYR A 39 -4.14 -1.79 -1.31
N THR A 40 -3.21 -2.17 -2.18
CA THR A 40 -2.66 -1.30 -3.21
C THR A 40 -3.13 -1.75 -4.58
N PHE A 41 -3.70 -0.83 -5.35
CA PHE A 41 -4.16 -1.05 -6.71
C PHE A 41 -3.30 -0.24 -7.67
N ILE A 42 -2.84 -0.89 -8.74
CA ILE A 42 -2.17 -0.21 -9.86
C ILE A 42 -3.04 -0.37 -11.09
N PHE A 43 -3.40 0.74 -11.71
CA PHE A 43 -4.15 0.82 -12.94
C PHE A 43 -3.26 1.32 -14.07
N TYR A 44 -3.38 0.68 -15.23
CA TYR A 44 -2.70 1.08 -16.46
C TYR A 44 -3.73 1.37 -17.55
N LYS A 45 -3.62 2.52 -18.20
CA LYS A 45 -4.43 2.96 -19.33
C LYS A 45 -3.59 2.87 -20.62
N PRO A 46 -3.58 1.73 -21.32
CA PRO A 46 -2.86 1.59 -22.57
C PRO A 46 -3.49 2.41 -23.71
N GLU A 47 -4.81 2.61 -23.67
CA GLU A 47 -5.60 3.30 -24.71
C GLU A 47 -6.59 4.28 -24.05
N SER A 48 -7.91 4.04 -24.19
CA SER A 48 -8.97 4.90 -23.65
C SER A 48 -9.22 4.68 -22.16
N ASP A 49 -9.13 3.43 -21.68
CA ASP A 49 -9.66 3.04 -20.38
C ASP A 49 -8.59 2.46 -19.45
N PHE A 50 -8.71 2.79 -18.16
CA PHE A 50 -7.88 2.21 -17.12
C PHE A 50 -8.24 0.75 -16.91
N LYS A 51 -7.22 -0.11 -16.96
CA LYS A 51 -7.30 -1.53 -16.62
C LYS A 51 -6.55 -1.76 -15.33
N LEU A 52 -7.07 -2.64 -14.48
CA LEU A 52 -6.36 -3.08 -13.29
C LEU A 52 -5.13 -3.89 -13.74
N LEU A 53 -3.94 -3.37 -13.46
CA LEU A 53 -2.67 -4.00 -13.77
C LEU A 53 -2.21 -4.91 -12.63
N SER A 54 -2.39 -4.48 -11.37
CA SER A 54 -1.95 -5.23 -10.20
C SER A 54 -2.77 -4.90 -8.95
N ILE A 55 -2.93 -5.91 -8.08
CA ILE A 55 -3.39 -5.77 -6.69
C ILE A 55 -2.33 -6.38 -5.79
N SER A 56 -1.94 -5.64 -4.76
CA SER A 56 -1.09 -6.15 -3.67
C SER A 56 -1.80 -5.98 -2.34
N LEU A 57 -1.63 -6.95 -1.45
CA LEU A 57 -2.12 -6.90 -0.08
C LEU A 57 -0.94 -7.08 0.87
N ASP A 58 -0.87 -6.26 1.90
CA ASP A 58 0.11 -6.42 2.98
C ASP A 58 -0.46 -5.98 4.33
N THR A 59 0.03 -6.62 5.39
CA THR A 59 -0.29 -6.27 6.79
C THR A 59 0.84 -5.45 7.45
N ASP A 60 1.90 -5.14 6.69
CA ASP A 60 3.05 -4.37 7.17
C ASP A 60 2.77 -2.88 7.00
N THR A 61 1.88 -2.35 7.85
CA THR A 61 1.51 -0.93 7.84
C THR A 61 2.68 -0.01 8.19
N ASN A 62 3.71 -0.52 8.87
CA ASN A 62 4.89 0.25 9.23
C ASN A 62 5.70 0.66 7.99
N ARG A 63 5.75 -0.19 6.96
CA ARG A 63 6.53 0.11 5.74
C ARG A 63 6.03 1.36 5.02
N GLU A 64 4.72 1.62 4.99
CA GLU A 64 4.19 2.83 4.36
C GLU A 64 4.39 4.08 5.21
N LEU A 65 4.18 3.95 6.52
CA LEU A 65 4.38 5.04 7.47
C LEU A 65 5.84 5.51 7.44
N LEU A 66 6.80 4.57 7.39
CA LEU A 66 8.22 4.86 7.29
C LEU A 66 8.59 5.45 5.93
N ASN A 67 8.05 4.93 4.82
CA ASN A 67 8.32 5.46 3.48
C ASN A 67 7.66 6.83 3.20
N SER A 68 6.64 7.21 3.98
CA SER A 68 5.99 8.53 3.90
C SER A 68 6.62 9.55 4.84
N SER A 69 7.50 9.11 5.74
CA SER A 69 8.35 9.98 6.53
C SER A 69 9.67 10.21 5.78
N ASP A 70 10.16 11.44 5.71
CA ASP A 70 11.51 11.77 5.22
C ASP A 70 12.64 11.21 6.11
N LEU A 71 12.35 10.19 6.92
CA LEU A 71 13.34 9.44 7.66
C LEU A 71 14.11 8.57 6.68
N VAL A 72 15.08 9.19 6.02
CA VAL A 72 16.28 8.51 5.53
C VAL A 72 16.84 7.78 6.74
N VAL A 73 16.50 6.51 6.91
CA VAL A 73 17.24 5.62 7.80
C VAL A 73 18.60 5.46 7.13
N SER A 74 19.52 6.37 7.46
CA SER A 74 20.94 6.19 7.23
C SER A 74 21.28 4.81 7.79
N GLN A 75 21.55 3.86 6.90
CA GLN A 75 22.19 2.62 7.33
C GLN A 75 23.58 3.01 7.81
N GLU A 76 23.72 3.28 9.10
CA GLU A 76 25.02 3.29 9.75
C GLU A 76 25.54 1.85 9.74
N THR A 77 26.52 1.62 8.88
CA THR A 77 27.28 0.37 8.78
C THR A 77 27.85 0.01 10.15
N TYR A 78 27.30 -1.02 10.78
CA TYR A 78 27.92 -1.66 11.95
C TYR A 78 29.21 -2.35 11.52
N ASN A 79 30.35 -1.81 11.97
CA ASN A 79 31.67 -2.41 11.78
C ASN A 79 32.22 -2.85 13.14
N PRO A 80 32.12 -4.15 13.51
CA PRO A 80 32.75 -4.62 14.73
C PRO A 80 34.27 -4.65 14.53
N LYS A 81 34.98 -3.92 15.39
CA LYS A 81 36.43 -4.12 15.60
C LYS A 81 36.68 -5.44 16.31
#